data_AF-A0A7I8BWS6-F1
#
_entry.id   AF-A0A7I8BWS6-F1
#
_cell.length_a   1.000
_cell.length_b   1.000
_cell.length_c   1.000
_cell.angle_alpha   90.00
_cell.angle_beta   90.00
_cell.angle_gamma   90.00
#
_symmetry.space_group_name_H-M   'P 1'
#
loop_
_entity.id
_entity.type
_entity.pdbx_description
1 polymer ?
#
loop_
_entity_poly.entity_id
_entity_poly.type
_entity_poly.pdbx_seq_one_letter_code
_entity_poly.pdbx_strand_id
1 'polypeptide(L)' 'MIWSKAHVVLAAIGTLSAVAGIAVAINGGLEFNRTKVFVGVGIIIVSTVLYVSMLFVDD' A
#
# COMPACT_ATOMS: atom_id res chain seq x y z
N MET A 1 -18.57 -6.54 15.79
CA MET A 1 -17.25 -6.65 16.48
C MET A 1 -16.18 -7.34 15.63
N ILE A 2 -16.48 -8.44 14.91
CA ILE A 2 -15.52 -9.12 14.02
C ILE A 2 -15.16 -8.25 12.80
N TRP A 3 -16.16 -7.58 12.19
CA TRP A 3 -15.97 -6.68 11.05
C TRP A 3 -15.07 -5.48 11.37
N SER A 4 -15.29 -4.78 12.48
CA SER A 4 -14.41 -3.67 12.92
C SER A 4 -12.94 -4.09 13.12
N LYS A 5 -12.66 -5.28 13.67
CA LYS A 5 -11.28 -5.79 13.79
C LYS A 5 -10.66 -6.16 12.44
N ALA A 6 -11.44 -6.74 11.54
CA ALA A 6 -10.98 -7.09 10.19
C ALA A 6 -10.59 -5.84 9.39
N HIS A 7 -11.39 -4.77 9.49
CA HIS A 7 -11.09 -3.46 8.93
C HIS A 7 -9.75 -2.91 9.46
N VAL A 8 -9.55 -2.87 10.77
CA VAL A 8 -8.28 -2.37 11.35
C VAL A 8 -7.07 -3.17 10.87
N VAL A 9 -7.17 -4.49 10.79
CA VAL A 9 -6.09 -5.34 10.27
C VAL A 9 -5.83 -5.07 8.79
N LEU A 10 -6.88 -4.92 7.98
CA LEU A 10 -6.74 -4.61 6.55
C LEU A 10 -6.10 -3.24 6.32
N ALA A 11 -6.45 -2.22 7.11
CA ALA A 11 -5.82 -0.92 7.09
C ALA A 11 -4.33 -0.98 7.50
N ALA A 12 -3.99 -1.78 8.51
CA ALA A 12 -2.60 -1.99 8.92
C ALA A 12 -1.79 -2.69 7.82
N ILE A 13 -2.36 -3.67 7.14
CA ILE A 13 -1.72 -4.34 5.99
C ILE A 13 -1.53 -3.37 4.83
N GLY A 14 -2.55 -2.55 4.51
CA GLY A 14 -2.46 -1.54 3.46
C GLY A 14 -1.33 -0.54 3.71
N THR A 15 -1.22 -0.04 4.93
CA THR A 15 -0.14 0.89 5.32
C THR A 15 1.24 0.24 5.29
N LEU A 16 1.40 -0.99 5.79
CA LEU A 16 2.67 -1.74 5.70
C LEU A 16 3.07 -2.03 4.24
N SER A 17 2.09 -2.37 3.40
CA SER A 17 2.31 -2.61 1.97
C SER A 17 2.75 -1.34 1.24
N ALA A 18 2.19 -0.17 1.60
CA ALA A 18 2.65 1.11 1.08
C ALA A 18 4.12 1.38 1.45
N VAL A 19 4.52 1.12 2.70
CA VAL A 19 5.92 1.27 3.15
C VAL A 19 6.86 0.35 2.35
N ALA A 20 6.47 -0.89 2.10
CA ALA A 20 7.23 -1.80 1.25
C ALA A 20 7.35 -1.26 -0.19
N GLY A 21 6.28 -0.70 -0.75
CA GLY A 21 6.30 -0.03 -2.07
C GLY A 21 7.27 1.15 -2.11
N ILE A 22 7.32 1.97 -1.05
CA ILE A 22 8.28 3.08 -0.91
C ILE A 22 9.72 2.54 -0.91
N ALA A 23 10.00 1.48 -0.15
CA ALA A 23 11.33 0.88 -0.12
C ALA A 23 11.77 0.38 -1.50
N VAL A 24 10.86 -0.26 -2.26
CA VAL A 24 11.12 -0.70 -3.64
C VAL A 24 11.38 0.48 -4.56
N ALA A 25 10.60 1.56 -4.44
CA ALA A 25 10.78 2.77 -5.26
C ALA A 25 12.11 3.45 -4.98
N ILE A 26 12.49 3.61 -3.70
CA ILE A 26 13.78 4.18 -3.31
C ILE A 26 14.92 3.31 -3.81
N ASN A 27 14.85 1.98 -3.61
CA ASN A 27 15.89 1.07 -4.09
C ASN A 27 16.02 1.11 -5.62
N GLY A 28 14.90 1.18 -6.33
CA GLY A 28 14.89 1.40 -7.78
C GLY A 28 15.55 2.72 -8.19
N GLY A 29 15.32 3.80 -7.41
CA GLY A 29 15.96 5.09 -7.62
C GLY A 29 17.48 5.05 -7.42
N LEU A 30 17.95 4.38 -6.36
CA LEU A 30 19.37 4.18 -6.07
C LEU A 30 20.08 3.35 -7.17
N GLU A 31 19.39 2.36 -7.73
CA GLU A 31 19.88 1.54 -8.84
C GLU A 31 19.70 2.20 -10.22
N PHE A 32 19.14 3.42 -10.29
CA PHE A 32 18.72 4.10 -11.52
C PHE A 32 17.83 3.22 -12.43
N ASN A 33 17.09 2.28 -11.83
CA ASN A 33 16.23 1.33 -12.51
C ASN A 33 14.78 1.82 -12.51
N ARG A 34 14.37 2.41 -13.63
CA ARG A 34 13.01 2.94 -13.83
C ARG A 34 11.93 1.88 -13.59
N THR A 35 12.15 0.63 -13.98
CA THR A 35 11.16 -0.45 -13.78
C THR A 35 10.90 -0.69 -12.30
N LYS A 36 11.94 -0.76 -11.46
CA LYS A 36 11.78 -0.94 -10.00
C LYS A 36 11.09 0.26 -9.37
N VAL A 37 11.39 1.48 -9.81
CA VAL A 37 10.68 2.69 -9.37
C VAL A 37 9.18 2.59 -9.68
N PHE A 38 8.81 2.25 -10.92
CA PHE A 38 7.41 2.13 -11.32
C PHE A 38 6.68 1.00 -10.57
N VAL A 39 7.35 -0.13 -10.30
CA VAL A 39 6.79 -1.21 -9.48
C VAL A 39 6.50 -0.71 -8.06
N GLY A 40 7.44 -0.02 -7.43
CA GLY A 40 7.23 0.55 -6.09
C GLY A 40 6.07 1.55 -6.05
N VAL A 41 6.00 2.45 -7.04
CA VAL A 41 4.89 3.40 -7.19
C VAL A 41 3.55 2.67 -7.38
N GLY A 42 3.51 1.61 -8.20
CA GLY A 42 2.32 0.80 -8.40
C GLY A 42 1.80 0.18 -7.10
N ILE A 43 2.70 -0.36 -6.26
CA ILE A 43 2.35 -0.91 -4.95
C ILE A 43 1.70 0.18 -4.07
N ILE A 44 2.31 1.36 -3.98
CA ILE A 44 1.79 2.48 -3.18
C ILE A 44 0.38 2.88 -3.62
N ILE A 45 0.15 3.00 -4.93
CA ILE A 45 -1.15 3.37 -5.48
C ILE A 45 -2.20 2.31 -5.11
N VAL A 46 -1.92 1.03 -5.33
CA VAL A 46 -2.85 -0.05 -5.01
C VAL A 46 -3.17 -0.10 -3.52
N SER A 47 -2.16 0.01 -2.66
CA SER A 47 -2.34 0.06 -1.20
C SER A 47 -3.21 1.25 -0.78
N THR A 48 -3.02 2.41 -1.42
CA THR A 48 -3.81 3.62 -1.14
C THR A 48 -5.26 3.45 -1.58
N VAL A 49 -5.49 2.93 -2.78
CA VAL A 49 -6.85 2.66 -3.28
C VAL A 49 -7.57 1.68 -2.36
N LEU A 50 -6.91 0.60 -1.92
CA LEU A 50 -7.50 -0.35 -0.97
C LEU A 50 -7.83 0.30 0.38
N TYR A 51 -6.93 1.12 0.92
CA TYR A 51 -7.16 1.85 2.17
C TYR A 51 -8.35 2.81 2.06
N VAL A 52 -8.40 3.60 0.99
CA VAL A 52 -9.51 4.54 0.75
C VAL A 52 -10.82 3.78 0.51
N SER A 53 -10.81 2.70 -0.27
CA SER A 53 -11.99 1.88 -0.51
C SER A 53 -12.54 1.28 0.79
N MET A 54 -11.65 0.88 1.70
CA MET A 54 -12.02 0.40 3.02
C MET A 54 -12.69 1.49 3.87
N LEU A 55 -12.30 2.76 3.71
CA LEU A 55 -12.92 3.88 4.44
C LEU A 55 -14.38 4.12 4.01
N PHE A 56 -14.75 3.73 2.79
CA PHE A 56 -16.09 3.93 2.22
C PHE A 56 -16.97 2.68 2.25
N VAL A 57 -16.46 1.56 2.77
CA VAL A 57 -17.30 0.40 3.10
C VAL A 57 -18.01 0.75 4.41
N ASP A 58 -19.29 1.13 4.30
CA ASP A 58 -20.21 1.24 5.44
C ASP A 58 -20.38 -0.14 6.11
N ASP A 59 -20.39 -0.17 7.46
CA ASP A 59 -20.66 -1.35 8.31
C ASP A 59 -22.08 -1.91 8.12
#